data_AF-A0A8C9AMI8-F1
#
_entry.id   AF-A0A8C9AMI8-F1
#
_cell.length_a   1.000
_cell.length_b   1.000
_cell.length_c   1.000
_cell.angle_alpha   90.00
_cell.angle_beta   90.00
_cell.angle_gamma   90.00
#
_symmetry.space_group_name_H-M   'P 1'
#
loop_
_entity.id
_entity.type
_entity.pdbx_description
1 polymer ?
#
loop_
_entity_poly.entity_id
_entity_poly.type
_entity_poly.pdbx_seq_one_letter_code
_entity_poly.pdbx_strand_id
1 'polypeptide(L)'
;VVFEVLIFLAGLIWPCAENINVKISCSMDWVMVSVSPYAPNSNLYIFADELRLGTGCPVTRIQTYVYDFIYPVHECGIRTKVISEDTLLFQTEIYFTPRYIRGDHQKIPLECSASRKSVWLTPVSSDNEIKLDPSPFIPDFQTTPEELGLLNSGNLL
;
A
#
# COMPACT_ATOMS: atom_id res chain seq x y z
N VAL A 1 -8.08 15.63 -49.89
CA VAL A 1 -8.36 14.91 -48.63
C VAL A 1 -7.05 14.51 -47.93
N VAL A 2 -6.10 15.44 -47.80
CA VAL A 2 -4.74 15.17 -47.26
C VAL A 2 -4.39 16.14 -46.12
N PHE A 3 -5.28 17.08 -45.79
CA PHE A 3 -5.00 18.17 -44.84
C PHE A 3 -5.63 17.99 -43.45
N GLU A 4 -6.57 17.06 -43.30
CA GLU A 4 -7.31 16.83 -42.04
C GLU A 4 -6.61 15.85 -41.07
N VAL A 5 -5.54 15.18 -41.49
CA VAL A 5 -4.82 14.21 -40.65
C VAL A 5 -3.70 14.86 -39.83
N LEU A 6 -3.22 16.05 -40.22
CA LEU A 6 -2.08 16.72 -39.57
C LEU A 6 -2.44 17.50 -38.30
N ILE A 7 -3.72 17.74 -38.01
CA ILE A 7 -4.14 18.52 -36.84
C ILE A 7 -4.34 17.64 -35.59
N PHE A 8 -4.52 16.32 -35.74
CA PHE A 8 -4.78 15.43 -34.60
C PHE A 8 -3.54 14.95 -33.82
N LEU A 9 -2.32 15.21 -34.32
CA LEU A 9 -1.09 14.77 -33.65
C LEU A 9 -0.37 15.86 -32.84
N ALA A 10 -0.85 17.12 -32.89
CA ALA A 10 -0.27 18.22 -32.13
C ALA A 10 -0.86 18.38 -30.70
N GLY A 11 -1.80 17.52 -30.29
CA GLY A 11 -2.47 17.59 -28.98
C GLY A 11 -1.84 16.75 -27.86
N LEU A 12 -0.76 16.00 -28.12
CA LEU A 12 -0.20 15.03 -27.16
C LEU A 12 1.12 15.45 -26.51
N ILE A 13 1.57 16.68 -26.70
CA ILE A 13 2.78 17.19 -26.05
C ILE A 13 2.36 18.21 -25.00
N TRP A 14 1.90 17.72 -23.86
CA TRP A 14 1.83 18.50 -22.63
C TRP A 14 2.90 18.00 -21.65
N PRO A 15 4.14 18.54 -21.68
CA PRO A 15 5.13 18.26 -20.65
C PRO A 15 5.23 19.48 -19.73
N CYS A 16 4.12 19.91 -19.13
CA CYS A 16 4.17 20.74 -17.92
C CYS A 16 3.89 19.93 -16.65
N ALA A 17 3.88 18.59 -16.76
CA ALA A 17 3.90 17.75 -15.57
C ALA A 17 5.30 17.82 -14.97
N GLU A 18 5.45 18.65 -13.95
CA GLU A 18 6.67 18.67 -13.15
C GLU A 18 6.87 17.29 -12.53
N ASN A 19 7.99 16.64 -12.83
CA ASN A 19 8.20 15.25 -12.45
C ASN A 19 8.82 15.19 -11.06
N ILE A 20 7.99 15.43 -10.04
CA ILE A 20 8.41 15.31 -8.64
C ILE A 20 8.58 13.84 -8.28
N ASN A 21 9.65 13.51 -7.54
CA ASN A 21 9.94 12.12 -7.19
C ASN A 21 9.10 11.72 -5.97
N VAL A 22 8.12 10.84 -6.20
CA VAL A 22 7.18 10.36 -5.19
C VAL A 22 7.22 8.84 -5.12
N LYS A 23 7.32 8.31 -3.90
CA LYS A 23 7.25 6.88 -3.61
C LYS A 23 6.10 6.61 -2.65
N ILE A 24 5.33 5.55 -2.90
CA ILE A 24 4.28 5.08 -2.00
C ILE A 24 4.61 3.68 -1.47
N SER A 25 4.30 3.45 -0.20
CA SER A 25 4.26 2.14 0.44
C SER A 25 3.04 2.05 1.35
N CYS A 26 2.56 0.84 1.61
CA CYS A 26 1.44 0.64 2.53
C CYS A 26 1.45 -0.72 3.19
N SER A 27 0.71 -0.77 4.30
CA SER A 27 0.31 -1.96 5.03
C SER A 27 -1.22 -1.99 5.12
N MET A 28 -1.75 -2.96 5.87
CA MET A 28 -3.15 -3.02 6.22
C MET A 28 -3.62 -1.80 7.03
N ASP A 29 -2.73 -1.19 7.82
CA ASP A 29 -3.09 -0.14 8.79
C ASP A 29 -2.68 1.27 8.36
N TRP A 30 -1.65 1.40 7.50
CA TRP A 30 -1.06 2.69 7.17
C TRP A 30 -0.67 2.82 5.69
N VAL A 31 -0.64 4.05 5.21
CA VAL A 31 -0.04 4.48 3.94
C VAL A 31 1.10 5.45 4.24
N MET A 32 2.23 5.25 3.57
CA MET A 32 3.38 6.15 3.60
C MET A 32 3.64 6.67 2.19
N VAL A 33 3.67 7.98 2.05
CA VAL A 33 4.10 8.65 0.82
C VAL A 33 5.36 9.44 1.13
N SER A 34 6.44 9.14 0.42
CA SER A 34 7.73 9.83 0.54
C SER A 34 7.96 10.68 -0.70
N VAL A 35 8.22 11.97 -0.51
CA VAL A 35 8.48 12.94 -1.59
C VAL A 35 9.89 13.50 -1.44
N SER A 36 10.66 13.52 -2.53
CA SER A 36 11.94 14.25 -2.58
C SER A 36 11.67 15.76 -2.71
N PRO A 37 12.26 16.61 -1.85
CA PRO A 37 12.13 18.06 -1.98
C PRO A 37 12.87 18.61 -3.20
N TYR A 38 13.78 17.83 -3.78
CA TYR A 38 14.54 18.21 -4.97
C TYR A 38 14.04 17.45 -6.19
N ALA A 39 13.60 18.19 -7.21
CA ALA A 39 13.27 17.68 -8.53
C ALA A 39 14.47 17.90 -9.47
N PRO A 40 15.18 16.84 -9.92
CA PRO A 40 16.47 16.97 -10.60
C PRO A 40 16.39 17.70 -11.97
N ASN A 41 15.21 17.75 -12.59
CA ASN A 41 15.04 18.32 -13.92
C ASN A 41 14.55 19.78 -13.91
N SER A 42 14.10 20.32 -12.77
CA SER A 42 13.44 21.64 -12.71
C SER A 42 14.19 22.69 -11.90
N ASN A 43 15.29 22.36 -11.19
CA ASN A 43 15.95 23.24 -10.21
C ASN A 43 14.98 23.81 -9.15
N LEU A 44 13.81 23.20 -8.99
CA LEU A 44 12.81 23.62 -8.03
C LEU A 44 13.00 22.87 -6.72
N TYR A 45 13.00 23.65 -5.63
CA TYR A 45 12.98 23.14 -4.28
C TYR A 45 11.55 23.23 -3.76
N ILE A 46 10.97 22.08 -3.47
CA ILE A 46 9.60 21.96 -2.99
C ILE A 46 9.63 22.12 -1.47
N PHE A 47 8.80 23.00 -0.95
CA PHE A 47 8.65 23.16 0.49
C PHE A 47 7.54 22.25 1.04
N ALA A 48 7.71 21.80 2.28
CA ALA A 48 6.76 20.88 2.91
C ALA A 48 5.32 21.42 2.97
N ASP A 49 5.13 22.74 3.09
CA ASP A 49 3.82 23.40 3.12
C ASP A 49 3.13 23.49 1.75
N GLU A 50 3.88 23.30 0.67
CA GLU A 50 3.39 23.24 -0.71
C GLU A 50 2.79 21.88 -1.07
N LEU A 51 3.00 20.87 -0.21
CA LEU A 51 2.53 19.51 -0.42
C LEU A 51 1.39 19.16 0.54
N ARG A 52 0.36 18.51 -0.01
CA ARG A 52 -0.80 18.03 0.75
C ARG A 52 -1.20 16.63 0.29
N LEU A 53 -1.50 15.74 1.22
CA LEU A 53 -2.04 14.42 0.92
C LEU A 53 -3.57 14.44 0.95
N GLY A 54 -4.17 13.86 -0.09
CA GLY A 54 -5.61 13.62 -0.22
C GLY A 54 -6.46 14.84 0.16
N THR A 55 -7.18 14.77 1.27
CA THR A 55 -8.10 15.84 1.73
C THR A 55 -7.41 17.06 2.37
N GLY A 56 -6.08 17.21 2.23
CA GLY A 56 -5.35 18.38 2.74
C GLY A 56 -4.38 18.09 3.89
N CYS A 57 -4.06 16.81 4.12
CA CYS A 57 -3.19 16.40 5.21
C CYS A 57 -1.74 16.90 5.01
N PRO A 58 -1.10 17.49 6.03
CA PRO A 58 0.26 18.00 5.94
C PRO A 58 1.32 16.88 5.98
N VAL A 59 2.58 17.25 5.75
CA VAL A 59 3.73 16.35 5.96
C VAL A 59 3.81 15.94 7.43
N THR A 60 4.02 14.65 7.70
CA THR A 60 4.14 14.12 9.07
C THR A 60 5.57 14.12 9.60
N ARG A 61 6.55 13.90 8.71
CA ARG A 61 7.97 13.91 9.04
C ARG A 61 8.78 14.59 7.94
N ILE A 62 9.58 15.57 8.35
CA ILE A 62 10.44 16.35 7.46
C ILE A 62 11.88 15.93 7.71
N GLN A 63 12.57 15.48 6.66
CA GLN A 63 14.00 15.17 6.66
C GLN A 63 14.68 15.97 5.54
N THR A 64 16.02 16.07 5.56
CA THR A 64 16.79 16.91 4.63
C THR A 64 16.51 16.60 3.15
N TYR A 65 16.24 15.35 2.81
CA TYR A 65 16.06 14.88 1.43
C TYR A 65 14.76 14.11 1.20
N VAL A 66 13.87 14.07 2.20
CA VAL A 66 12.61 13.34 2.09
C VAL A 66 11.56 13.92 3.02
N TYR A 67 10.35 14.07 2.51
CA TYR A 67 9.16 14.40 3.26
C TYR A 67 8.24 13.20 3.29
N ASP A 68 7.92 12.70 4.49
CA ASP A 68 7.06 11.54 4.67
C ASP A 68 5.67 11.97 5.15
N PHE A 69 4.65 11.47 4.47
CA PHE A 69 3.26 11.49 4.89
C PHE A 69 2.88 10.09 5.37
N ILE A 70 2.73 9.91 6.68
CA ILE A 70 2.43 8.62 7.30
C ILE A 70 1.07 8.72 7.96
N TYR A 71 0.06 8.12 7.34
CA TYR A 71 -1.32 8.21 7.82
C TYR A 71 -1.99 6.85 7.90
N PRO A 72 -2.93 6.66 8.85
CA PRO A 72 -3.80 5.49 8.85
C PRO A 72 -4.62 5.41 7.55
N VAL A 73 -4.90 4.19 7.09
CA VAL A 73 -5.62 3.95 5.82
C VAL A 73 -7.04 4.51 5.75
N HIS A 74 -7.62 4.88 6.90
CA HIS A 74 -8.96 5.46 7.02
C HIS A 74 -8.96 6.99 7.16
N GLU A 75 -7.77 7.62 7.14
CA GLU A 75 -7.62 9.07 7.23
C GLU A 75 -7.26 9.70 5.88
N CYS A 76 -7.26 11.04 5.84
CA CYS A 76 -6.77 11.84 4.70
C CYS A 76 -7.44 11.56 3.35
N GLY A 77 -8.63 10.93 3.35
CA GLY A 77 -9.34 10.56 2.13
C GLY A 77 -8.68 9.42 1.34
N ILE A 78 -7.85 8.60 2.00
CA ILE A 78 -7.30 7.37 1.43
C ILE A 78 -8.47 6.41 1.14
N ARG A 79 -8.53 5.93 -0.11
CA ARG A 79 -9.62 5.06 -0.57
C ARG A 79 -9.11 3.62 -0.59
N THR A 80 -9.83 2.74 0.09
CA THR A 80 -9.51 1.31 0.11
C THR A 80 -10.46 0.55 -0.81
N LYS A 81 -9.92 -0.31 -1.67
CA LYS A 81 -10.65 -1.22 -2.53
C LYS A 81 -10.20 -2.65 -2.29
N VAL A 82 -11.13 -3.58 -2.28
CA VAL A 82 -10.83 -5.01 -2.21
C VAL A 82 -10.63 -5.50 -3.64
N ILE A 83 -9.41 -5.93 -4.01
CA ILE A 83 -9.11 -6.52 -5.33
C ILE A 83 -9.35 -8.03 -5.30
N SER A 84 -9.02 -8.69 -4.19
CA SER A 84 -9.25 -10.12 -3.97
C SER A 84 -9.50 -10.38 -2.48
N GLU A 85 -9.85 -11.62 -2.12
CA GLU A 85 -10.06 -12.04 -0.73
C GLU A 85 -8.92 -11.59 0.21
N ASP A 86 -7.70 -11.65 -0.31
CA ASP A 86 -6.47 -11.41 0.44
C ASP A 86 -5.77 -10.10 0.08
N THR A 87 -6.21 -9.33 -0.92
CA THR A 87 -5.47 -8.15 -1.38
C THR A 87 -6.33 -6.89 -1.34
N LEU A 88 -5.84 -5.89 -0.61
CA LEU A 88 -6.39 -4.54 -0.60
C LEU A 88 -5.55 -3.62 -1.48
N LEU A 89 -6.24 -2.71 -2.18
CA LEU A 89 -5.65 -1.59 -2.92
C LEU A 89 -6.01 -0.30 -2.22
N PHE A 90 -4.99 0.47 -1.87
CA PHE A 90 -5.12 1.82 -1.35
C PHE A 90 -4.84 2.81 -2.47
N GLN A 91 -5.73 3.77 -2.63
CA GLN A 91 -5.62 4.85 -3.60
C GLN A 91 -5.64 6.18 -2.86
N THR A 92 -4.68 7.03 -3.16
CA THR A 92 -4.56 8.37 -2.59
C THR A 92 -3.95 9.30 -3.62
N GLU A 93 -3.87 10.59 -3.31
CA GLU A 93 -3.41 11.62 -4.23
C GLU A 93 -2.50 12.57 -3.47
N ILE A 94 -1.37 12.99 -4.05
CA ILE A 94 -0.57 14.10 -3.53
C ILE A 94 -0.85 15.34 -4.38
N TYR A 95 -1.03 16.47 -3.68
CA TYR A 95 -1.27 17.77 -4.26
C TYR A 95 -0.05 18.65 -4.04
N PHE A 96 0.49 19.19 -5.12
CA PHE A 96 1.57 20.17 -5.10
C PHE A 96 1.02 21.54 -5.53
N THR A 97 1.18 22.52 -4.66
CA THR A 97 0.72 23.90 -4.85
C THR A 97 1.90 24.86 -4.65
N PRO A 98 2.56 25.31 -5.73
CA PRO A 98 3.69 26.23 -5.63
C PRO A 98 3.30 27.57 -5.00
N ARG A 99 4.15 28.16 -4.14
CA ARG A 99 3.88 29.47 -3.52
C ARG A 99 4.07 30.66 -4.45
N TYR A 100 5.09 30.62 -5.31
CA TYR A 100 5.58 31.79 -6.04
C TYR A 100 5.43 31.70 -7.56
N ILE A 101 5.06 30.54 -8.08
CA ILE A 101 4.89 30.32 -9.52
C ILE A 101 3.39 30.43 -9.82
N ARG A 102 3.01 31.17 -10.87
CA ARG A 102 1.70 31.00 -11.54
C ARG A 102 1.68 29.65 -12.26
N GLY A 103 1.89 28.58 -11.51
CA GLY A 103 1.89 27.22 -11.98
C GLY A 103 0.55 26.58 -11.65
N ASP A 104 0.11 25.67 -12.50
CA ASP A 104 -1.08 24.88 -12.23
C ASP A 104 -0.83 23.97 -11.04
N HIS A 105 -1.82 23.85 -10.16
CA HIS A 105 -1.79 22.88 -9.07
C HIS A 105 -1.62 21.48 -9.67
N GLN A 106 -0.59 20.77 -9.23
CA GLN A 106 -0.35 19.43 -9.71
C GLN A 106 -1.01 18.41 -8.78
N LYS A 107 -1.78 17.51 -9.36
CA LYS A 107 -2.35 16.35 -8.67
C LYS A 107 -1.68 15.08 -9.19
N ILE A 108 -1.13 14.28 -8.28
CA ILE A 108 -0.45 13.03 -8.62
C ILE A 108 -1.18 11.88 -7.94
N PRO A 109 -1.88 11.02 -8.69
CA PRO A 109 -2.52 9.84 -8.14
C PRO A 109 -1.47 8.81 -7.74
N LEU A 110 -1.70 8.15 -6.61
CA LEU A 110 -0.83 7.13 -6.05
C LEU A 110 -1.66 5.92 -5.65
N GLU A 111 -1.09 4.74 -5.89
CA GLU A 111 -1.75 3.47 -5.61
C GLU A 111 -0.74 2.50 -5.02
N CYS A 112 -1.16 1.71 -4.06
CA CYS A 112 -0.35 0.61 -3.52
C CYS A 112 -1.27 -0.50 -3.04
N SER A 113 -0.77 -1.73 -2.98
CA SER A 113 -1.53 -2.87 -2.49
C SER A 113 -0.86 -3.51 -1.29
N ALA A 114 -1.67 -4.04 -0.38
CA ALA A 114 -1.22 -4.81 0.77
C ALA A 114 -1.99 -6.13 0.85
N SER A 115 -1.30 -7.18 1.29
CA SER A 115 -1.89 -8.50 1.53
C SER A 115 -2.43 -8.59 2.96
N ARG A 116 -3.61 -9.19 3.11
CA ARG A 116 -4.21 -9.61 4.37
C ARG A 116 -3.54 -10.86 4.94
N LYS A 117 -2.88 -11.66 4.10
CA LYS A 117 -2.13 -12.83 4.58
C LYS A 117 -0.94 -12.35 5.38
N SER A 118 -0.93 -12.72 6.66
CA SER A 118 0.27 -12.61 7.47
C SER A 118 1.34 -13.53 6.89
N VAL A 119 2.52 -12.98 6.58
CA VAL A 119 3.69 -13.77 6.21
C VAL A 119 4.10 -14.73 7.36
N TRP A 120 3.70 -14.43 8.59
CA TRP A 120 4.04 -15.18 9.79
C TRP A 120 3.04 -16.29 10.14
N LEU A 121 1.86 -16.32 9.50
CA LEU A 121 0.86 -17.35 9.77
C LEU A 121 0.79 -18.28 8.56
N THR A 122 1.54 -19.37 8.61
CA THR A 122 1.25 -20.52 7.75
C THR A 122 -0.17 -20.99 8.05
N PRO A 123 -1.06 -21.12 7.04
CA PRO A 123 -2.37 -21.70 7.28
C PRO A 123 -2.16 -23.10 7.87
N VAL A 124 -2.78 -23.36 9.02
CA VAL A 124 -2.86 -24.73 9.54
C VAL A 124 -3.58 -25.52 8.47
N SER A 125 -2.89 -26.48 7.86
CA SER A 125 -3.49 -27.38 6.89
C SER A 125 -4.73 -28.01 7.53
N SER A 126 -5.91 -27.71 6.99
CA SER A 126 -7.12 -28.43 7.37
C SER A 126 -6.94 -29.89 6.99
N ASP A 127 -6.78 -30.72 8.01
CA ASP A 127 -6.77 -32.17 8.04
C ASP A 127 -7.00 -32.89 6.71
N ASN A 128 -5.92 -33.42 6.15
CA ASN A 128 -5.95 -34.78 5.64
C ASN A 128 -4.73 -35.50 6.22
N GLU A 129 -4.99 -36.26 7.29
CA GLU A 129 -4.11 -37.26 7.90
C GLU A 129 -2.68 -36.78 8.20
N ILE A 130 -2.50 -36.13 9.36
CA ILE A 130 -1.21 -36.26 10.06
C ILE A 130 -1.10 -37.72 10.48
N LYS A 131 -0.67 -38.58 9.56
CA LYS A 131 -0.21 -39.93 9.86
C LYS A 131 1.10 -39.75 10.61
N LEU A 132 1.01 -39.61 11.93
CA LEU A 132 2.16 -39.68 12.81
C LEU A 132 2.79 -41.06 12.61
N ASP A 133 3.88 -41.12 11.86
CA ASP A 133 4.70 -42.32 11.84
C ASP A 133 5.21 -42.53 13.27
N PRO A 134 4.94 -43.70 13.89
CA PRO A 134 5.36 -43.94 15.26
C PRO A 134 6.89 -43.85 15.33
N SER A 135 7.38 -42.94 16.18
CA SER A 135 8.81 -42.75 16.40
C SER A 135 9.43 -44.08 16.85
N PRO A 136 10.53 -44.53 16.22
CA PRO A 136 11.21 -45.77 16.62
C PRO A 136 11.81 -45.69 18.03
N PHE A 137 11.84 -44.50 18.65
CA PHE A 137 12.45 -44.28 19.95
C PHE A 137 11.50 -44.44 21.14
N ILE A 138 10.18 -44.59 20.92
CA ILE A 138 9.20 -44.74 22.00
C ILE A 138 8.09 -45.73 21.59
N PRO A 139 8.38 -47.04 21.53
CA PRO A 139 7.39 -48.05 21.16
C PRO A 139 6.26 -48.24 22.20
N ASP A 140 6.45 -47.77 23.44
CA ASP A 140 5.61 -48.17 24.57
C ASP A 140 4.72 -47.06 25.13
N PHE A 141 4.76 -45.85 24.56
CA PHE A 141 4.00 -44.72 25.07
C PHE A 141 2.65 -44.60 24.36
N GLN A 142 1.65 -45.32 24.88
CA GLN A 142 0.25 -45.12 24.50
C GLN A 142 -0.27 -43.85 25.18
N THR A 143 -0.32 -42.74 24.45
CA THR A 143 -1.03 -41.54 24.90
C THR A 143 -2.53 -41.77 24.76
N THR A 144 -3.28 -41.56 25.85
CA THR A 144 -4.74 -41.64 25.77
C THR A 144 -5.29 -40.34 25.15
N PRO A 145 -6.48 -40.38 24.54
CA PRO A 145 -7.10 -39.20 23.90
C PRO A 145 -7.28 -38.02 24.87
N GLU A 146 -7.43 -38.28 26.17
CA GLU A 146 -7.52 -37.25 27.20
C GLU A 146 -6.21 -36.48 27.37
N GLU A 147 -5.05 -37.16 27.32
CA GLU A 147 -3.73 -36.51 27.41
C GLU A 147 -3.37 -35.71 26.16
N LEU A 148 -4.00 -36.02 25.03
CA LEU A 148 -3.84 -35.30 23.75
C LEU A 148 -4.81 -34.12 23.60
N GLY A 149 -5.66 -33.85 24.60
CA GLY A 149 -6.63 -32.75 24.56
C GLY A 149 -7.72 -32.92 23.49
N LEU A 150 -7.85 -34.11 22.91
CA LEU A 150 -8.83 -34.44 21.88
C LEU A 150 -10.14 -34.88 22.54
N LEU A 151 -10.74 -33.99 23.32
CA LEU A 151 -12.10 -34.21 23.80
C LEU A 151 -13.08 -33.86 22.69
N ASN A 152 -13.56 -34.92 22.04
CA ASN A 152 -14.71 -34.90 21.16
C ASN A 152 -15.91 -34.33 21.95
N SER A 153 -16.41 -33.15 21.56
CA SER A 153 -17.65 -32.59 22.11
C SER A 153 -18.83 -33.42 21.60
N GLY A 154 -19.02 -34.58 22.23
CA GLY A 154 -20.14 -35.47 21.96
C GLY A 154 -21.43 -34.94 22.57
N ASN A 155 -22.44 -34.79 21.71
CA ASN A 155 -23.87 -34.87 21.98
C ASN A 155 -24.44 -34.00 23.12
N LEU A 156 -24.88 -32.79 22.76
CA LEU A 156 -26.05 -32.20 23.42
C LEU A 156 -27.31 -32.83 22.80
N LEU A 157 -27.98 -33.65 23.62
CA LEU A 157 -29.40 -34.01 23.48
C LEU A 157 -30.27 -32.75 23.53
#